data_AF-A0A849WG49-F1
#
_entry.id   AF-A0A849WG49-F1
#
_cell.length_a   1.000
_cell.length_b   1.000
_cell.length_c   1.000
_cell.angle_alpha   90.00
_cell.angle_beta   90.00
_cell.angle_gamma   90.00
#
_symmetry.space_group_name_H-M   'P 1'
#
loop_
_entity.id
_entity.type
_entity.pdbx_description
1 polymer ?
#
loop_
_entity_poly.entity_id
_entity_poly.type
_entity_poly.pdbx_seq_one_letter_code
_entity_poly.pdbx_strand_id
1 'polypeptide(L)'
;MKILAIFFLFSILVLCNAQQQEAPKTVYFLGVLERTSPLTWKCPGEYCLEDGYLYKSTEYRLGDENLHSDIQEDISTLVGKMVLIQGIMDSDLNKITKKLDKAPENYGQEQSMVQIRSDWVREETGFHIGHSTKEKLAKVSFIRAKQIKEFHDFSFKKTDKKLEVFFANNFPFAIPVELVAQYETNMGKPQPKYKYHKAVVEPGKSISKKFSFGISKEKKSYRLHSIRLEINAQELISKLEIKI
;
A
#
# COMPACT_ATOMS: atom_id res chain seq x y z
N MET A 1 56.06 15.50 -17.54
CA MET A 1 55.36 16.07 -16.36
C MET A 1 54.00 16.71 -16.63
N LYS A 2 53.64 17.14 -17.86
CA LYS A 2 52.32 17.76 -18.13
C LYS A 2 51.12 16.78 -18.24
N ILE A 3 51.37 15.49 -18.53
CA ILE A 3 50.32 14.47 -18.70
C ILE A 3 49.77 13.97 -17.34
N LEU A 4 50.57 14.04 -16.27
CA LEU A 4 50.16 13.56 -14.94
C LEU A 4 49.12 14.48 -14.27
N ALA A 5 49.14 15.78 -14.56
CA ALA A 5 48.22 16.76 -13.99
C ALA A 5 46.78 16.65 -14.55
N ILE A 6 46.62 16.15 -15.78
CA ILE A 6 45.32 16.00 -16.43
C ILE A 6 44.55 14.80 -15.85
N PHE A 7 45.26 13.70 -15.52
CA PHE A 7 44.65 12.53 -14.87
C PHE A 7 44.16 12.83 -13.44
N PHE A 8 44.84 13.72 -12.73
CA PHE A 8 44.43 14.14 -11.38
C PHE A 8 43.17 15.03 -11.39
N LEU A 9 43.03 15.89 -12.38
CA LEU A 9 41.81 16.71 -12.56
C LEU A 9 40.60 15.87 -12.99
N PHE A 10 40.81 14.83 -13.81
CA PHE A 10 39.72 13.94 -14.25
C PHE A 10 39.19 13.06 -13.10
N SER A 11 40.05 12.64 -12.17
CA SER A 11 39.65 11.83 -11.01
C SER A 11 38.89 12.64 -9.96
N ILE A 12 39.22 13.93 -9.77
CA ILE A 12 38.45 14.84 -8.91
C ILE A 12 37.04 15.12 -9.48
N LEU A 13 36.91 15.24 -10.80
CA LEU A 13 35.60 15.42 -11.46
C LEU A 13 34.70 14.17 -11.39
N VAL A 14 35.28 12.97 -11.42
CA VAL A 14 34.52 11.71 -11.24
C VAL A 14 34.07 11.52 -9.79
N LEU A 15 34.88 11.97 -8.81
CA LEU A 15 34.49 11.96 -7.39
C LEU A 15 33.40 13.00 -7.07
N CYS A 16 33.37 14.16 -7.72
CA CYS A 16 32.29 15.14 -7.52
C CYS A 16 30.95 14.75 -8.16
N ASN A 17 30.94 13.89 -9.18
CA ASN A 17 29.70 13.37 -9.78
C ASN A 17 29.15 12.12 -9.07
N ALA A 18 29.93 11.51 -8.17
CA ALA A 18 29.45 10.46 -7.30
C ALA A 18 28.74 11.10 -6.10
N GLN A 19 27.42 10.94 -6.02
CA GLN A 19 26.60 11.18 -4.82
C GLN A 19 26.17 12.63 -4.54
N GLN A 20 25.52 13.29 -5.50
CA GLN A 20 24.29 13.99 -5.13
C GLN A 20 23.16 12.95 -5.05
N GLN A 21 23.16 12.16 -3.98
CA GLN A 21 22.00 11.35 -3.64
C GLN A 21 20.93 12.33 -3.19
N GLU A 22 19.99 12.66 -4.09
CA GLU A 22 18.86 13.54 -3.77
C GLU A 22 18.20 13.05 -2.47
N ALA A 23 18.07 13.96 -1.50
CA ALA A 23 17.43 13.63 -0.24
C ALA A 23 16.04 13.02 -0.52
N PRO A 24 15.64 11.96 0.18
CA PRO A 24 14.39 11.26 -0.11
C PRO A 24 13.21 12.24 -0.03
N LYS A 25 12.52 12.43 -1.16
CA LYS A 25 11.38 13.34 -1.25
C LYS A 25 10.28 12.86 -0.30
N THR A 26 9.82 13.76 0.56
CA THR A 26 8.67 13.49 1.42
C THR A 26 7.40 13.48 0.57
N VAL A 27 6.58 12.45 0.75
CA VAL A 27 5.32 12.24 0.03
C VAL A 27 4.19 11.98 1.04
N TYR A 28 2.96 12.18 0.58
CA TYR A 28 1.75 11.88 1.34
C TYR A 28 1.17 10.53 0.90
N PHE A 29 0.76 9.72 1.88
CA PHE A 29 0.05 8.47 1.68
C PHE A 29 -1.35 8.59 2.26
N LEU A 30 -2.36 8.18 1.50
CA LEU A 30 -3.75 8.16 1.92
C LEU A 30 -4.29 6.73 1.90
N GLY A 31 -4.96 6.32 2.98
CA GLY A 31 -5.57 5.00 3.08
C GLY A 31 -6.18 4.74 4.45
N VAL A 32 -6.69 3.53 4.66
CA VAL A 32 -7.21 3.10 5.97
C VAL A 32 -6.08 2.50 6.80
N LEU A 33 -5.92 2.98 8.02
CA LEU A 33 -4.94 2.41 8.95
C LEU A 33 -5.45 1.07 9.48
N GLU A 34 -4.67 0.01 9.29
CA GLU A 34 -5.03 -1.33 9.75
C GLU A 34 -3.96 -1.87 10.69
N ARG A 35 -4.35 -2.71 11.66
CA ARG A 35 -3.38 -3.50 12.42
C ARG A 35 -2.87 -4.63 11.54
N THR A 36 -1.57 -4.91 11.62
CA THR A 36 -1.03 -6.15 11.06
C THR A 36 -1.47 -7.33 11.92
N SER A 37 -1.46 -8.52 11.35
CA SER A 37 -1.78 -9.75 12.08
C SER A 37 -0.84 -10.86 11.62
N PRO A 38 -0.52 -11.83 12.51
CA PRO A 38 0.25 -13.00 12.12
C PRO A 38 -0.41 -13.73 10.95
N LEU A 39 0.40 -14.33 10.07
CA LEU A 39 -0.06 -15.21 9.00
C LEU A 39 -1.12 -14.61 8.06
N THR A 40 -1.12 -13.29 7.85
CA THR A 40 -1.95 -12.68 6.78
C THR A 40 -1.27 -12.84 5.41
N TRP A 41 -2.08 -13.02 4.36
CA TRP A 41 -1.58 -13.22 3.00
C TRP A 41 -0.86 -11.99 2.44
N LYS A 42 -1.19 -10.82 2.96
CA LYS A 42 -0.57 -9.54 2.63
C LYS A 42 -0.13 -8.85 3.91
N CYS A 43 1.13 -8.39 3.95
CA CYS A 43 1.75 -7.71 5.09
C CYS A 43 1.56 -8.46 6.42
N PRO A 44 2.07 -9.70 6.53
CA PRO A 44 2.02 -10.41 7.80
C PRO A 44 2.74 -9.62 8.88
N GLY A 45 2.15 -9.61 10.07
CA GLY A 45 2.76 -8.98 11.25
C GLY A 45 4.00 -9.72 11.74
N GLU A 46 4.21 -10.94 11.27
CA GLU A 46 5.29 -11.84 11.70
C GLU A 46 5.84 -12.65 10.53
N TYR A 47 7.15 -12.89 10.56
CA TYR A 47 7.86 -13.68 9.57
C TYR A 47 8.72 -14.75 10.26
N CYS A 48 8.57 -16.01 9.88
CA CYS A 48 9.57 -17.05 10.12
C CYS A 48 10.64 -16.93 9.03
N LEU A 49 11.89 -16.76 9.46
CA LEU A 49 13.04 -16.65 8.54
C LEU A 49 13.85 -17.94 8.50
N GLU A 50 14.79 -17.98 7.55
CA GLU A 50 15.67 -19.12 7.26
C GLU A 50 16.56 -19.55 8.42
N ASP A 51 16.74 -18.69 9.43
CA ASP A 51 17.46 -18.99 10.68
C ASP A 51 16.60 -19.76 11.71
N GLY A 52 15.33 -20.01 11.40
CA GLY A 52 14.38 -20.71 12.28
C GLY A 52 13.81 -19.85 13.40
N TYR A 53 13.95 -18.52 13.33
CA TYR A 53 13.39 -17.58 14.28
C TYR A 53 12.20 -16.81 13.72
N LEU A 54 11.34 -16.35 14.63
CA LEU A 54 10.25 -15.45 14.33
C LEU A 54 10.73 -13.99 14.37
N TYR A 55 10.24 -13.17 13.46
CA TYR A 55 10.54 -11.75 13.38
C TYR A 55 9.23 -10.97 13.35
N LYS A 56 9.05 -10.03 14.28
CA LYS A 56 7.92 -9.10 14.27
C LYS A 56 8.15 -8.00 13.23
N SER A 57 7.16 -7.77 12.38
CA SER A 57 7.06 -6.63 11.47
C SER A 57 6.57 -5.37 12.22
N THR A 58 6.03 -4.42 11.49
CA THR A 58 5.31 -3.27 12.02
C THR A 58 3.97 -3.66 12.61
N GLU A 59 3.48 -2.90 13.59
CA GLU A 59 2.16 -3.14 14.21
C GLU A 59 0.99 -2.67 13.35
N TYR A 60 1.27 -1.76 12.41
CA TYR A 60 0.28 -1.15 11.54
C TYR A 60 0.70 -1.26 10.07
N ARG A 61 -0.28 -1.14 9.19
CA ARG A 61 -0.13 -1.08 7.73
C ARG A 61 -1.14 -0.12 7.10
N LEU A 62 -0.83 0.33 5.89
CA LEU A 62 -1.71 1.14 5.05
C LEU A 62 -1.95 0.38 3.75
N GLY A 63 -3.12 -0.25 3.62
CA GLY A 63 -3.40 -1.16 2.51
C GLY A 63 -2.36 -2.28 2.45
N ASP A 64 -1.66 -2.39 1.33
CA ASP A 64 -0.64 -3.41 1.12
C ASP A 64 0.75 -2.97 1.59
N GLU A 65 0.95 -1.87 2.33
CA GLU A 65 2.30 -1.44 2.78
C GLU A 65 2.45 -1.44 4.30
N ASN A 66 3.56 -1.98 4.80
CA ASN A 66 3.93 -1.91 6.22
C ASN A 66 4.15 -0.45 6.64
N LEU A 67 3.72 -0.08 7.85
CA LEU A 67 3.82 1.28 8.38
C LEU A 67 4.73 1.32 9.61
N HIS A 68 5.90 1.93 9.46
CA HIS A 68 6.84 2.19 10.54
C HIS A 68 6.76 3.65 10.97
N SER A 69 6.68 3.89 12.27
CA SER A 69 6.69 5.24 12.83
C SER A 69 7.61 5.29 14.04
N ASP A 70 8.47 6.30 14.07
CA ASP A 70 9.30 6.64 15.24
C ASP A 70 8.57 7.63 16.18
N ILE A 71 7.31 7.98 15.87
CA ILE A 71 6.49 8.90 16.66
C ILE A 71 6.03 8.18 17.93
N GLN A 72 6.26 8.78 19.11
CA GLN A 72 5.85 8.22 20.41
C GLN A 72 4.34 8.40 20.70
N GLU A 73 3.54 8.75 19.71
CA GLU A 73 2.10 8.97 19.86
C GLU A 73 1.35 7.65 19.69
N ASP A 74 0.38 7.40 20.57
CA ASP A 74 -0.51 6.24 20.40
C ASP A 74 -1.49 6.49 19.25
N ILE A 75 -1.23 5.83 18.12
CA ILE A 75 -2.10 5.88 16.93
C ILE A 75 -3.19 4.80 16.94
N SER A 76 -3.37 4.07 18.04
CA SER A 76 -4.36 2.99 18.13
C SER A 76 -5.80 3.46 17.88
N THR A 77 -6.11 4.73 18.20
CA THR A 77 -7.43 5.36 17.99
C THR A 77 -7.73 5.67 16.52
N LEU A 78 -6.72 5.58 15.65
CA LEU A 78 -6.85 5.79 14.21
C LEU A 78 -7.09 4.49 13.43
N VAL A 79 -7.01 3.33 14.08
CA VAL A 79 -7.25 2.03 13.44
C VAL A 79 -8.67 1.96 12.88
N GLY A 80 -8.78 1.53 11.63
CA GLY A 80 -10.03 1.47 10.87
C GLY A 80 -10.48 2.81 10.30
N LYS A 81 -9.77 3.90 10.58
CA LYS A 81 -10.06 5.24 10.04
C LYS A 81 -9.22 5.53 8.82
N MET A 82 -9.70 6.46 8.01
CA MET A 82 -8.93 7.04 6.92
C MET A 82 -7.86 7.96 7.50
N VAL A 83 -6.61 7.80 7.06
CA VAL A 83 -5.48 8.60 7.53
C VAL A 83 -4.69 9.18 6.37
N LEU A 84 -4.15 10.37 6.60
CA LEU A 84 -3.13 11.00 5.78
C LEU A 84 -1.78 10.87 6.50
N ILE A 85 -0.84 10.19 5.86
CA ILE A 85 0.50 9.94 6.39
C ILE A 85 1.50 10.76 5.59
N GLN A 86 2.22 11.64 6.25
CA GLN A 86 3.38 12.31 5.66
C GLN A 86 4.63 11.49 5.97
N GLY A 87 5.38 11.08 4.96
CA GLY A 87 6.53 10.20 5.17
C GLY A 87 7.38 10.00 3.94
N ILE A 88 8.17 8.93 3.95
CA ILE A 88 8.94 8.46 2.80
C ILE A 88 8.66 6.98 2.58
N MET A 89 8.77 6.54 1.32
CA MET A 89 8.87 5.11 1.01
C MET A 89 10.32 4.70 1.19
N ASP A 90 10.58 3.80 2.12
CA ASP A 90 11.90 3.18 2.34
C ASP A 90 11.82 1.72 1.86
N SER A 91 12.96 1.12 1.63
CA SER A 91 13.07 -0.29 1.28
C SER A 91 13.88 -1.03 2.34
N ASP A 92 13.82 -2.35 2.27
CA ASP A 92 14.48 -3.27 3.18
C ASP A 92 13.81 -3.31 4.56
N LEU A 93 12.81 -4.20 4.67
CA LEU A 93 12.06 -4.45 5.88
C LEU A 93 12.93 -5.04 7.00
N ASN A 94 14.13 -5.56 6.70
CA ASN A 94 15.05 -6.03 7.73
C ASN A 94 15.48 -4.92 8.69
N LYS A 95 15.48 -3.66 8.23
CA LYS A 95 15.86 -2.50 9.05
C LYS A 95 14.90 -2.24 10.22
N ILE A 96 13.66 -2.69 10.12
CA ILE A 96 12.59 -2.37 11.07
C ILE A 96 11.95 -3.60 11.73
N THR A 97 12.28 -4.80 11.25
CA THR A 97 11.82 -6.05 11.87
C THR A 97 12.61 -6.35 13.14
N LYS A 98 11.93 -6.90 14.13
CA LYS A 98 12.53 -7.26 15.43
C LYS A 98 12.56 -8.77 15.58
N LYS A 99 13.74 -9.33 15.83
CA LYS A 99 13.89 -10.75 16.14
C LYS A 99 13.17 -11.06 17.45
N LEU A 100 12.34 -12.09 17.44
CA LEU A 100 11.64 -12.65 18.59
C LEU A 100 12.28 -14.01 18.95
N ASP A 101 11.46 -14.95 19.40
CA ASP A 101 11.87 -16.29 19.80
C ASP A 101 11.99 -17.25 18.61
N LYS A 102 12.40 -18.47 18.91
CA LYS A 102 12.43 -19.56 17.94
C LYS A 102 11.02 -19.78 17.38
N ALA A 103 10.90 -19.93 16.07
CA ALA A 103 9.61 -20.15 15.43
C ALA A 103 8.98 -21.46 15.94
N PRO A 104 7.66 -21.49 16.20
CA PRO A 104 6.96 -22.73 16.53
C PRO A 104 7.16 -23.79 15.46
N GLU A 105 7.13 -25.06 15.87
CA GLU A 105 7.18 -26.17 14.92
C GLU A 105 6.00 -26.06 13.94
N ASN A 106 6.30 -26.03 12.65
CA ASN A 106 5.37 -25.85 11.54
C ASN A 106 4.79 -24.43 11.33
N TYR A 107 5.32 -23.39 11.98
CA TYR A 107 4.88 -22.01 11.75
C TYR A 107 5.14 -21.60 10.29
N GLY A 108 4.10 -21.10 9.61
CA GLY A 108 4.18 -20.66 8.21
C GLY A 108 4.42 -21.77 7.19
N GLN A 109 4.31 -23.03 7.60
CA GLN A 109 4.34 -24.20 6.69
C GLN A 109 2.99 -24.46 6.03
N GLU A 110 1.94 -23.73 6.41
CA GLU A 110 0.67 -23.73 5.68
C GLU A 110 0.92 -23.26 4.25
N GLN A 111 1.09 -24.22 3.34
CA GLN A 111 0.91 -23.96 1.93
C GLN A 111 -0.54 -23.58 1.76
N SER A 112 -0.77 -22.45 1.10
CA SER A 112 -2.14 -22.13 0.75
C SER A 112 -2.71 -23.25 -0.14
N MET A 113 -3.63 -24.02 0.43
CA MET A 113 -4.36 -25.11 -0.25
C MET A 113 -5.32 -24.59 -1.32
N VAL A 114 -5.47 -23.27 -1.41
CA VAL A 114 -6.30 -22.60 -2.42
C VAL A 114 -5.45 -22.40 -3.67
N GLN A 115 -6.03 -22.54 -4.86
CA GLN A 115 -5.44 -22.03 -6.10
C GLN A 115 -5.35 -20.49 -6.01
N ILE A 116 -4.39 -20.01 -5.22
CA ILE A 116 -4.15 -18.60 -5.00
C ILE A 116 -3.52 -18.06 -6.27
N ARG A 117 -4.20 -17.08 -6.86
CA ARG A 117 -3.61 -16.30 -7.94
C ARG A 117 -2.42 -15.52 -7.37
N SER A 118 -1.35 -15.40 -8.15
CA SER A 118 -0.12 -14.73 -7.71
C SER A 118 -0.34 -13.28 -7.25
N ASP A 119 -1.42 -12.61 -7.66
CA ASP A 119 -1.78 -11.26 -7.22
C ASP A 119 -2.40 -11.18 -5.81
N TRP A 120 -2.69 -12.32 -5.18
CA TRP A 120 -3.30 -12.39 -3.85
C TRP A 120 -2.28 -12.55 -2.71
N VAL A 121 -1.04 -12.90 -3.05
CA VAL A 121 0.08 -13.02 -2.11
C VAL A 121 1.19 -12.06 -2.50
N ARG A 122 1.93 -11.55 -1.52
CA ARG A 122 3.12 -10.74 -1.79
C ARG A 122 4.31 -11.63 -2.16
N GLU A 123 5.21 -11.08 -2.98
CA GLU A 123 6.43 -11.77 -3.44
C GLU A 123 7.32 -12.24 -2.28
N GLU A 124 7.21 -11.58 -1.13
CA GLU A 124 8.00 -11.86 0.07
C GLU A 124 7.68 -13.21 0.74
N THR A 125 6.41 -13.65 0.74
CA THR A 125 5.98 -14.93 1.33
C THR A 125 5.74 -16.01 0.27
N GLY A 126 5.33 -15.62 -0.94
CA GLY A 126 4.87 -16.56 -1.95
C GLY A 126 3.71 -17.42 -1.42
N PHE A 127 3.78 -18.74 -1.60
CA PHE A 127 2.73 -19.69 -1.18
C PHE A 127 2.82 -20.16 0.29
N HIS A 128 3.91 -19.85 0.99
CA HIS A 128 4.11 -20.21 2.40
C HIS A 128 3.86 -18.97 3.25
N ILE A 129 2.65 -18.85 3.78
CA ILE A 129 2.20 -17.64 4.46
C ILE A 129 3.02 -17.43 5.73
N GLY A 130 3.65 -16.26 5.87
CA GLY A 130 4.50 -15.95 7.02
C GLY A 130 5.90 -16.56 6.99
N HIS A 131 6.31 -17.29 5.92
CA HIS A 131 7.69 -17.72 5.74
C HIS A 131 8.39 -16.83 4.70
N SER A 132 9.55 -16.25 5.04
CA SER A 132 10.31 -15.38 4.13
C SER A 132 11.81 -15.60 4.26
N THR A 133 12.61 -14.80 3.54
CA THR A 133 14.07 -14.77 3.70
C THR A 133 14.56 -13.34 3.88
N LYS A 134 15.73 -13.15 4.50
CA LYS A 134 16.35 -11.81 4.59
C LYS A 134 16.48 -11.14 3.23
N GLU A 135 16.82 -11.90 2.19
CA GLU A 135 16.93 -11.39 0.81
C GLU A 135 15.59 -10.90 0.25
N LYS A 136 14.50 -11.64 0.50
CA LYS A 136 13.16 -11.22 0.07
C LYS A 136 12.72 -9.97 0.83
N LEU A 137 12.90 -9.94 2.15
CA LEU A 137 12.57 -8.79 2.98
C LEU A 137 13.37 -7.52 2.60
N ALA A 138 14.58 -7.68 2.07
CA ALA A 138 15.38 -6.56 1.57
C ALA A 138 14.74 -5.82 0.38
N LYS A 139 13.88 -6.52 -0.38
CA LYS A 139 13.17 -5.98 -1.55
C LYS A 139 11.80 -5.39 -1.19
N VAL A 140 11.32 -5.62 0.03
CA VAL A 140 10.02 -5.14 0.49
C VAL A 140 10.13 -3.67 0.90
N SER A 141 9.26 -2.85 0.31
CA SER A 141 9.11 -1.45 0.69
C SER A 141 8.18 -1.28 1.89
N PHE A 142 8.38 -0.19 2.63
CA PHE A 142 7.52 0.20 3.74
C PHE A 142 7.44 1.72 3.86
N ILE A 143 6.37 2.19 4.48
CA ILE A 143 6.16 3.61 4.76
C ILE A 143 6.86 3.95 6.07
N ARG A 144 7.83 4.87 6.03
CA ARG A 144 8.39 5.51 7.23
C ARG A 144 7.65 6.82 7.49
N ALA A 145 6.74 6.80 8.46
CA ALA A 145 5.87 7.91 8.79
C ALA A 145 6.56 8.95 9.69
N LYS A 146 6.46 10.22 9.29
CA LYS A 146 6.85 11.40 10.09
C LYS A 146 5.66 12.04 10.79
N GLN A 147 4.48 11.95 10.18
CA GLN A 147 3.22 12.44 10.74
C GLN A 147 2.06 11.58 10.24
N ILE A 148 1.10 11.34 11.12
CA ILE A 148 -0.13 10.58 10.83
C ILE A 148 -1.30 11.40 11.35
N LYS A 149 -2.31 11.66 10.51
CA LYS A 149 -3.52 12.39 10.91
C LYS A 149 -4.75 11.72 10.34
N GLU A 150 -5.88 11.82 11.03
CA GLU A 150 -7.17 11.43 10.48
C GLU A 150 -7.51 12.30 9.26
N PHE A 151 -8.08 11.68 8.22
CA PHE A 151 -8.45 12.35 6.97
C PHE A 151 -9.95 12.24 6.74
N HIS A 152 -10.64 13.38 6.70
CA HIS A 152 -12.11 13.43 6.64
C HIS A 152 -12.65 13.77 5.24
N ASP A 153 -11.78 14.15 4.31
CA ASP A 153 -12.16 14.61 2.97
C ASP A 153 -12.40 13.47 1.98
N PHE A 154 -12.51 12.24 2.48
CA PHE A 154 -12.99 11.09 1.73
C PHE A 154 -14.11 10.42 2.52
N SER A 155 -15.24 10.18 1.88
CA SER A 155 -16.35 9.47 2.49
C SER A 155 -17.15 8.68 1.45
N PHE A 156 -17.96 7.75 1.95
CA PHE A 156 -18.92 7.06 1.11
C PHE A 156 -20.26 6.95 1.83
N LYS A 157 -21.34 6.99 1.06
CA LYS A 157 -22.70 6.87 1.55
C LYS A 157 -23.42 5.76 0.79
N LYS A 158 -23.86 4.73 1.52
CA LYS A 158 -24.74 3.69 0.99
C LYS A 158 -26.19 4.21 1.02
N THR A 159 -26.89 4.03 -0.09
CA THR A 159 -28.35 4.18 -0.23
C THR A 159 -28.91 2.85 -0.72
N ASP A 160 -30.22 2.63 -0.67
CA ASP A 160 -30.81 1.32 -1.03
C ASP A 160 -30.40 0.78 -2.41
N LYS A 161 -30.09 1.66 -3.37
CA LYS A 161 -29.79 1.28 -4.76
C LYS A 161 -28.36 1.58 -5.20
N LYS A 162 -27.66 2.45 -4.47
CA LYS A 162 -26.40 3.06 -4.93
C LYS A 162 -25.43 3.30 -3.79
N LEU A 163 -24.15 3.24 -4.13
CA LEU A 163 -23.04 3.74 -3.33
C LEU A 163 -22.56 5.06 -3.93
N GLU A 164 -22.59 6.13 -3.12
CA GLU A 164 -22.00 7.42 -3.46
C GLU A 164 -20.63 7.54 -2.80
N VAL A 165 -19.61 7.89 -3.59
CA VAL A 165 -18.25 8.13 -3.12
C VAL A 165 -17.93 9.59 -3.31
N PHE A 166 -17.43 10.23 -2.25
CA PHE A 166 -17.07 11.63 -2.21
C PHE A 166 -15.58 11.77 -1.89
N PHE A 167 -14.91 12.66 -2.62
CA PHE A 167 -13.53 13.07 -2.35
C PHE A 167 -13.41 14.58 -2.53
N ALA A 168 -12.84 15.27 -1.55
CA ALA A 168 -12.48 16.68 -1.62
C ALA A 168 -10.96 16.86 -1.63
N ASN A 169 -10.48 17.74 -2.52
CA ASN A 169 -9.07 18.08 -2.60
C ASN A 169 -8.78 19.34 -1.77
N ASN A 170 -8.23 19.15 -0.58
CA ASN A 170 -7.74 20.24 0.27
C ASN A 170 -6.22 20.48 0.13
N PHE A 171 -5.57 19.85 -0.85
CA PHE A 171 -4.16 20.06 -1.16
C PHE A 171 -4.00 21.28 -2.08
N PRO A 172 -2.84 21.95 -2.05
CA PRO A 172 -2.58 23.13 -2.88
C PRO A 172 -2.31 22.81 -4.36
N PHE A 173 -2.43 21.54 -4.77
CA PHE A 173 -2.18 21.06 -6.12
C PHE A 173 -3.33 20.21 -6.64
N ALA A 174 -3.47 20.12 -7.96
CA ALA A 174 -4.49 19.29 -8.60
C ALA A 174 -4.19 17.80 -8.41
N ILE A 175 -5.23 16.99 -8.14
CA ILE A 175 -5.09 15.57 -7.86
C ILE A 175 -5.76 14.74 -8.95
N PRO A 176 -5.01 13.91 -9.71
CA PRO A 176 -5.61 12.90 -10.56
C PRO A 176 -6.22 11.79 -9.68
N VAL A 177 -7.54 11.66 -9.77
CA VAL A 177 -8.33 10.67 -9.04
C VAL A 177 -8.89 9.65 -10.02
N GLU A 178 -8.68 8.37 -9.74
CA GLU A 178 -9.33 7.27 -10.41
C GLU A 178 -10.18 6.46 -9.44
N LEU A 179 -11.50 6.44 -9.67
CA LEU A 179 -12.43 5.58 -8.95
C LEU A 179 -12.73 4.34 -9.80
N VAL A 180 -12.42 3.17 -9.27
CA VAL A 180 -12.61 1.88 -9.93
C VAL A 180 -13.67 1.08 -9.19
N ALA A 181 -14.83 0.90 -9.82
CA ALA A 181 -15.85 0.00 -9.29
C ALA A 181 -15.68 -1.41 -9.88
N GLN A 182 -15.42 -2.38 -9.01
CA GLN A 182 -15.34 -3.80 -9.35
C GLN A 182 -16.69 -4.46 -9.13
N TYR A 183 -17.20 -5.10 -10.17
CA TYR A 183 -18.40 -5.91 -10.14
C TYR A 183 -18.06 -7.37 -10.37
N GLU A 184 -18.77 -8.26 -9.70
CA GLU A 184 -18.61 -9.71 -9.85
C GLU A 184 -19.94 -10.34 -10.28
N THR A 185 -19.88 -11.40 -11.08
CA THR A 185 -21.09 -12.12 -11.50
C THR A 185 -21.68 -12.91 -10.33
N ASN A 186 -23.00 -12.86 -10.18
CA ASN A 186 -23.69 -13.62 -9.14
C ASN A 186 -23.84 -15.11 -9.47
N MET A 187 -23.61 -15.52 -10.72
CA MET A 187 -23.81 -16.91 -11.17
C MET A 187 -22.66 -17.40 -12.05
N GLY A 188 -22.35 -18.69 -11.92
CA GLY A 188 -21.32 -19.36 -12.71
C GLY A 188 -19.90 -19.04 -12.24
N LYS A 189 -18.93 -19.16 -13.16
CA LYS A 189 -17.52 -18.86 -12.86
C LYS A 189 -17.32 -17.37 -12.60
N PRO A 190 -16.39 -16.97 -11.71
CA PRO A 190 -16.02 -15.58 -11.51
C PRO A 190 -15.62 -14.89 -12.81
N GLN A 191 -16.22 -13.74 -13.08
CA GLN A 191 -16.02 -12.89 -14.24
C GLN A 191 -16.06 -11.42 -13.77
N PRO A 192 -14.92 -10.87 -13.34
CA PRO A 192 -14.87 -9.52 -12.83
C PRO A 192 -15.13 -8.52 -13.96
N LYS A 193 -15.83 -7.44 -13.64
CA LYS A 193 -16.10 -6.33 -14.53
C LYS A 193 -15.79 -5.01 -13.85
N TYR A 194 -15.00 -4.17 -14.50
CA TYR A 194 -14.57 -2.91 -13.94
C TYR A 194 -15.25 -1.72 -14.64
N LYS A 195 -15.59 -0.71 -13.85
CA LYS A 195 -15.97 0.62 -14.35
C LYS A 195 -15.03 1.66 -13.77
N TYR A 196 -14.41 2.43 -14.66
CA TYR A 196 -13.43 3.45 -14.31
C TYR A 196 -14.06 4.83 -14.39
N HIS A 197 -13.72 5.70 -13.45
CA HIS A 197 -14.02 7.11 -13.50
C HIS A 197 -12.77 7.91 -13.15
N LYS A 198 -12.20 8.55 -14.16
CA LYS A 198 -11.01 9.40 -14.03
C LYS A 198 -11.45 10.86 -13.98
N ALA A 199 -10.86 11.61 -13.07
CA ALA A 199 -11.04 13.05 -12.96
C ALA A 199 -9.75 13.68 -12.41
N VAL A 200 -9.55 14.96 -12.70
CA VAL A 200 -8.58 15.79 -11.99
C VAL A 200 -9.38 16.68 -11.05
N VAL A 201 -9.10 16.61 -9.76
CA VAL A 201 -9.78 17.41 -8.74
C VAL A 201 -8.87 18.59 -8.42
N GLU A 202 -9.26 19.79 -8.84
CA GLU A 202 -8.52 21.02 -8.56
C GLU A 202 -8.50 21.38 -7.06
N PRO A 203 -7.54 22.19 -6.59
CA PRO A 203 -7.50 22.67 -5.20
C PRO A 203 -8.84 23.29 -4.76
N GLY A 204 -9.33 22.89 -3.59
CA GLY A 204 -10.59 23.34 -3.01
C GLY A 204 -11.84 22.82 -3.72
N LYS A 205 -11.71 21.92 -4.71
CA LYS A 205 -12.83 21.27 -5.39
C LYS A 205 -13.09 19.88 -4.82
N SER A 206 -14.25 19.35 -5.14
CA SER A 206 -14.64 17.99 -4.78
C SER A 206 -15.27 17.26 -5.96
N ILE A 207 -15.27 15.94 -5.85
CA ILE A 207 -15.94 15.04 -6.78
C ILE A 207 -16.86 14.11 -6.00
N SER A 208 -18.05 13.89 -6.55
CA SER A 208 -18.96 12.83 -6.09
C SER A 208 -19.30 11.92 -7.26
N LYS A 209 -19.20 10.60 -7.02
CA LYS A 209 -19.59 9.59 -8.01
C LYS A 209 -20.51 8.54 -7.40
N LYS A 210 -21.61 8.27 -8.10
CA LYS A 210 -22.60 7.25 -7.74
C LYS A 210 -22.40 5.98 -8.56
N PHE A 211 -22.37 4.85 -7.88
CA PHE A 211 -22.27 3.51 -8.44
C PHE A 211 -23.50 2.69 -8.04
N SER A 212 -24.15 2.03 -9.00
CA SER A 212 -25.27 1.14 -8.70
C SER A 212 -24.76 -0.15 -8.05
N PHE A 213 -25.48 -0.71 -7.09
CA PHE A 213 -25.11 -2.01 -6.51
C PHE A 213 -25.24 -3.18 -7.48
N GLY A 214 -26.06 -3.02 -8.52
CA GLY A 214 -26.25 -4.02 -9.57
C GLY A 214 -26.12 -3.40 -10.96
N ILE A 215 -25.52 -4.15 -11.87
CA ILE A 215 -25.57 -3.86 -13.31
C ILE A 215 -25.98 -5.13 -14.06
N SER A 216 -26.85 -5.00 -15.05
CA SER A 216 -27.14 -6.06 -16.01
C SER A 216 -26.42 -5.78 -17.33
N LYS A 217 -25.90 -6.83 -17.95
CA LYS A 217 -25.46 -6.79 -19.35
C LYS A 217 -25.84 -8.12 -19.98
N GLU A 218 -26.64 -8.07 -21.03
CA GLU A 218 -27.21 -9.26 -21.68
C GLU A 218 -27.95 -10.14 -20.65
N LYS A 219 -27.69 -11.46 -20.64
CA LYS A 219 -28.32 -12.44 -19.74
C LYS A 219 -27.62 -12.56 -18.37
N LYS A 220 -26.71 -11.65 -18.03
CA LYS A 220 -25.91 -11.72 -16.79
C LYS A 220 -26.16 -10.53 -15.87
N SER A 221 -26.23 -10.82 -14.57
CA SER A 221 -26.27 -9.81 -13.51
C SER A 221 -24.93 -9.78 -12.78
N TYR A 222 -24.47 -8.58 -12.48
CA TYR A 222 -23.26 -8.35 -11.71
C TYR A 222 -23.57 -7.50 -10.49
N ARG A 223 -22.98 -7.84 -9.35
CA ARG A 223 -23.08 -7.11 -8.09
C ARG A 223 -21.80 -6.32 -7.85
N LEU A 224 -21.93 -5.10 -7.35
CA LEU A 224 -20.80 -4.30 -6.90
C LEU A 224 -20.12 -5.01 -5.73
N HIS A 225 -18.84 -5.33 -5.89
CA HIS A 225 -18.03 -6.06 -4.91
C HIS A 225 -17.12 -5.10 -4.13
N SER A 226 -16.43 -4.21 -4.82
CA SER A 226 -15.59 -3.20 -4.19
C SER A 226 -15.51 -1.90 -5.01
N ILE A 227 -15.12 -0.83 -4.34
CA ILE A 227 -14.67 0.41 -4.98
C ILE A 227 -13.22 0.69 -4.56
N ARG A 228 -12.38 0.99 -5.53
CA ARG A 228 -11.01 1.45 -5.30
C ARG A 228 -10.86 2.93 -5.63
N LEU A 229 -10.16 3.66 -4.76
CA LEU A 229 -9.65 5.01 -5.03
C LEU A 229 -8.15 4.89 -5.27
N GLU A 230 -7.74 5.20 -6.50
CA GLU A 230 -6.35 5.23 -6.92
C GLU A 230 -5.94 6.69 -7.17
N ILE A 231 -4.89 7.12 -6.47
CA ILE A 231 -4.24 8.41 -6.67
C ILE A 231 -2.75 8.13 -6.86
N ASN A 232 -2.22 8.58 -7.99
CA ASN A 232 -0.79 8.51 -8.27
C ASN A 232 -0.33 9.89 -8.76
N ALA A 233 -0.09 10.77 -7.78
CA ALA A 233 0.49 12.08 -7.99
C ALA A 233 1.93 12.09 -7.46
N GLN A 234 2.76 13.03 -7.93
CA GLN A 234 4.15 13.15 -7.49
C GLN A 234 4.30 13.33 -5.97
N GLU A 235 3.25 13.84 -5.30
CA GLU A 235 3.27 14.17 -3.87
C GLU A 235 2.21 13.43 -3.05
N LEU A 236 1.28 12.71 -3.69
CA LEU A 236 0.20 12.00 -3.01
C LEU A 236 -0.03 10.63 -3.67
N ILE A 237 0.01 9.60 -2.84
CA ILE A 237 -0.21 8.20 -3.24
C ILE A 237 -1.39 7.64 -2.45
N SER A 238 -2.34 7.02 -3.14
CA SER A 238 -3.46 6.31 -2.52
C SER A 238 -3.77 5.04 -3.28
N LYS A 239 -3.95 3.94 -2.55
CA LYS A 239 -4.55 2.69 -3.03
C LYS A 239 -5.54 2.20 -1.98
N LEU A 240 -6.70 2.84 -1.96
CA LEU A 240 -7.76 2.50 -1.03
C LEU A 240 -8.73 1.54 -1.71
N GLU A 241 -9.13 0.48 -1.00
CA GLU A 241 -10.22 -0.41 -1.43
C GLU A 241 -11.30 -0.49 -0.35
N ILE A 242 -12.55 -0.35 -0.77
CA ILE A 242 -13.74 -0.47 0.07
C ILE A 242 -14.54 -1.65 -0.42
N LYS A 243 -14.64 -2.70 0.40
CA LYS A 243 -15.49 -3.87 0.12
C LYS A 243 -16.94 -3.58 0.52
N ILE A 244 -17.90 -3.99 -0.33
CA ILE A 244 -19.30 -3.55 -0.25
C ILE A 244 -20.24 -4.58 0.37
#